data_AF-A0A816ZLJ0-F1
#
_entry.id   AF-A0A816ZLJ0-F1
#
_cell.length_a   1.000
_cell.length_b   1.000
_cell.length_c   1.000
_cell.angle_alpha   90.00
_cell.angle_beta   90.00
_cell.angle_gamma   90.00
#
_symmetry.space_group_name_H-M   'P 1'
#
loop_
_entity.id
_entity.type
_entity.pdbx_description
1 polymer ?
#
loop_
_entity_poly.entity_id
_entity_poly.type
_entity_poly.pdbx_seq_one_letter_code
_entity_poly.pdbx_strand_id
1 'polypeptide(L)' 'MAIDLIDACQHEIDRLTTRINLLTQLYRSDQISNEEAIELGQSVAQKYFMELELDKLNAENNRRNQGNQATGSG' A
#
# COMPACT_ATOMS: atom_id res chain seq x y z
N MET A 1 13.19 -0.74 -12.05
CA MET A 1 13.29 -1.71 -10.94
C MET A 1 12.75 -1.17 -9.61
N ALA A 2 13.16 0.00 -9.11
CA ALA A 2 12.55 0.59 -7.90
C ALA A 2 11.19 1.27 -8.17
N ILE A 3 11.05 1.95 -9.31
CA ILE A 3 9.80 2.60 -9.74
C ILE A 3 8.70 1.56 -9.98
N ASP A 4 9.01 0.46 -10.66
CA ASP A 4 8.04 -0.62 -10.91
C ASP A 4 7.49 -1.24 -9.61
N LEU A 5 8.31 -1.30 -8.55
CA LEU A 5 7.88 -1.78 -7.24
C LEU A 5 7.01 -0.76 -6.49
N ILE A 6 7.34 0.53 -6.59
CA ILE A 6 6.52 1.63 -6.06
C ILE A 6 5.14 1.61 -6.69
N ASP A 7 5.06 1.50 -8.01
CA ASP A 7 3.79 1.45 -8.75
C ASP A 7 2.98 0.20 -8.38
N ALA A 8 3.63 -0.96 -8.23
CA ALA A 8 2.98 -2.19 -7.78
C ALA A 8 2.41 -2.06 -6.35
N CYS A 9 3.17 -1.48 -5.42
CA CYS A 9 2.69 -1.21 -4.06
C CYS A 9 1.49 -0.27 -4.07
N GLN A 10 1.54 0.81 -4.86
CA GLN A 10 0.46 1.78 -4.98
C GLN A 10 -0.81 1.13 -5.52
N HIS A 11 -0.71 0.32 -6.58
CA HIS A 11 -1.85 -0.42 -7.13
C HIS A 11 -2.46 -1.40 -6.12
N GLU A 12 -1.65 -2.10 -5.33
CA GLU A 12 -2.18 -3.03 -4.32
C GLU A 12 -2.87 -2.27 -3.17
N ILE A 13 -2.35 -1.10 -2.77
CA ILE A 13 -3.01 -0.21 -1.79
C ILE A 13 -4.37 0.24 -2.31
N ASP A 14 -4.48 0.63 -3.59
CA ASP A 14 -5.74 1.09 -4.19
C ASP A 14 -6.77 -0.06 -4.27
N ARG A 15 -6.30 -1.25 -4.64
CA ARG A 15 -7.11 -2.48 -4.64
C ARG A 15 -7.62 -2.79 -3.23
N LEU A 16 -6.74 -2.79 -2.23
CA LEU A 16 -7.11 -3.06 -0.84
C LEU A 16 -8.04 -2.00 -0.28
N THR A 17 -7.84 -0.72 -0.62
CA THR A 17 -8.73 0.38 -0.24
C THR A 17 -10.14 0.15 -0.79
N THR A 18 -10.26 -0.25 -2.05
CA THR A 18 -11.55 -0.58 -2.66
C THR A 18 -12.24 -1.75 -1.94
N ARG A 19 -11.48 -2.82 -1.64
CA ARG A 19 -12.00 -4.00 -0.92
C ARG A 19 -12.43 -3.68 0.52
N ILE A 20 -11.63 -2.92 1.27
CA ILE A 20 -11.95 -2.46 2.62
C ILE A 20 -13.23 -1.62 2.60
N ASN A 21 -13.39 -0.72 1.63
CA ASN A 21 -14.58 0.10 1.49
C ASN A 21 -15.83 -0.75 1.25
N LEU A 22 -15.76 -1.76 0.37
CA LEU A 22 -16.87 -2.67 0.12
C LEU A 22 -17.25 -3.46 1.37
N LEU A 23 -16.28 -4.08 2.04
CA LEU A 23 -16.50 -4.87 3.25
C LEU A 23 -17.00 -4.01 4.42
N THR A 24 -16.53 -2.76 4.53
CA THR A 24 -17.02 -1.81 5.54
C THR A 24 -18.47 -1.43 5.29
N GLN A 25 -18.89 -1.29 4.04
CA GLN A 25 -20.30 -1.04 3.71
C GLN A 25 -21.18 -2.23 4.11
N LEU A 26 -20.74 -3.46 3.82
CA LEU A 26 -21.43 -4.68 4.25
C LEU A 26 -21.49 -4.80 5.79
N TYR A 27 -20.43 -4.41 6.49
CA TYR A 27 -20.42 -4.36 7.96
C TYR A 27 -21.46 -3.37 8.49
N ARG A 28 -21.55 -2.18 7.88
CA ARG A 28 -22.51 -1.15 8.29
C ARG A 28 -23.96 -1.49 7.96
N SER A 29 -24.20 -2.39 7.00
CA SER A 29 -25.54 -2.87 6.66
C SER A 29 -25.95 -4.11 7.45
N ASP A 30 -25.16 -4.55 8.44
CA ASP A 30 -25.31 -5.82 9.19
C ASP A 30 -25.39 -7.06 8.27
N GLN A 31 -24.85 -6.96 7.05
CA GLN A 31 -24.85 -8.04 6.04
C GLN A 31 -23.53 -8.80 5.97
N ILE A 32 -22.58 -8.46 6.83
CA ILE A 32 -21.27 -9.11 6.85
C ILE A 32 -21.34 -10.46 7.59
N SER A 33 -20.79 -11.49 6.97
CA SER A 33 -20.51 -12.77 7.61
C SER A 33 -19.23 -12.71 8.46
N ASN A 34 -19.04 -13.71 9.32
CA ASN A 34 -17.78 -13.84 10.07
C ASN A 34 -16.56 -14.00 9.15
N GLU A 35 -16.72 -14.67 8.00
CA GLU A 35 -15.66 -14.84 7.02
C GLU A 35 -15.27 -13.50 6.38
N GLU A 36 -16.27 -12.70 5.98
CA GLU A 36 -16.04 -11.35 5.44
C GLU A 36 -15.45 -10.39 6.49
N ALA A 37 -15.80 -10.55 7.77
CA ALA A 37 -15.20 -9.76 8.85
C ALA A 37 -13.71 -10.10 9.06
N ILE A 38 -13.35 -11.39 8.98
CA ILE A 38 -11.94 -11.82 8.99
C ILE A 38 -11.22 -11.25 7.77
N GLU A 39 -11.83 -11.33 6.59
CA GLU A 39 -11.30 -10.79 5.36
C GLU A 39 -11.06 -9.27 5.42
N LEU A 40 -11.97 -8.53 6.07
CA LEU A 40 -11.82 -7.09 6.30
C LEU A 40 -10.59 -6.82 7.17
N GLY A 41 -10.45 -7.53 8.29
CA GLY A 41 -9.27 -7.41 9.16
C GLY A 41 -7.96 -7.73 8.44
N GLN A 42 -7.93 -8.79 7.64
CA GLN A 42 -6.77 -9.16 6.82
C GLN A 42 -6.44 -8.09 5.78
N SER A 43 -7.46 -7.55 5.09
CA SER A 43 -7.28 -6.52 4.07
C SER A 43 -6.73 -5.23 4.67
N VAL A 44 -7.21 -4.83 5.86
CA VAL A 44 -6.66 -3.68 6.61
C VAL A 44 -5.20 -3.90 6.98
N ALA A 45 -4.85 -5.07 7.52
CA ALA A 45 -3.48 -5.39 7.89
C ALA A 45 -2.55 -5.39 6.66
N GLN A 46 -2.96 -6.03 5.57
CA GLN A 46 -2.20 -6.06 4.31
C GLN A 46 -1.97 -4.66 3.76
N LYS A 47 -3.00 -3.79 3.78
CA LYS A 47 -2.87 -2.41 3.31
C LYS A 47 -1.83 -1.66 4.10
N TYR A 48 -1.87 -1.77 5.43
CA TYR A 48 -0.90 -1.13 6.31
C TYR A 48 0.54 -1.58 6.02
N PHE A 49 0.77 -2.88 5.82
CA PHE A 49 2.10 -3.37 5.44
C PHE A 49 2.55 -2.83 4.07
N MET A 50 1.64 -2.72 3.11
CA MET A 50 1.96 -2.19 1.79
C MET A 50 2.29 -0.70 1.81
N GLU A 51 1.59 0.09 2.63
CA GLU A 51 1.90 1.51 2.87
C GLU A 51 3.30 1.68 3.48
N LEU A 52 3.65 0.85 4.47
CA LEU A 52 5.01 0.86 5.04
C LEU A 52 6.09 0.49 4.03
N GLU A 53 5.83 -0.46 3.14
CA GLU A 53 6.80 -0.85 2.11
C GLU A 53 6.95 0.25 1.05
N LEU A 54 5.84 0.87 0.65
CA LEU A 54 5.83 2.02 -0.25
C LEU A 54 6.65 3.19 0.34
N ASP A 55 6.48 3.50 1.62
CA ASP A 55 7.25 4.54 2.31
C ASP A 55 8.76 4.26 2.28
N LYS A 56 9.17 3.01 2.53
CA LYS A 56 10.59 2.61 2.44
C LYS A 56 11.12 2.73 1.03
N LEU A 57 10.37 2.27 0.02
CA LEU A 57 10.77 2.33 -1.38
C LEU A 57 10.91 3.78 -1.85
N ASN A 58 9.97 4.65 -1.45
CA ASN A 58 10.05 6.09 -1.71
C ASN A 58 11.27 6.72 -1.03
N ALA A 59 11.55 6.39 0.23
CA ALA A 59 12.73 6.87 0.93
C ALA A 59 14.04 6.39 0.29
N GLU A 60 14.10 5.15 -0.20
CA GLU A 60 15.25 4.64 -0.95
C GLU A 60 15.41 5.33 -2.31
N ASN A 61 14.31 5.50 -3.06
CA ASN A 61 14.32 6.18 -4.36
C ASN A 61 14.81 7.63 -4.22
N ASN A 62 14.32 8.35 -3.21
CA ASN A 62 14.76 9.71 -2.91
C ASN A 62 16.24 9.78 -2.54
N ARG A 63 16.74 8.85 -1.70
CA ARG A 63 18.18 8.77 -1.37
C ARG A 63 19.05 8.50 -2.60
N ARG A 64 18.63 7.60 -3.49
CA ARG A 64 19.36 7.32 -4.75
C ARG A 64 19.41 8.55 -5.65
N ASN A 65 18.29 9.27 -5.79
CA ASN A 65 18.21 10.47 -6.62
C ASN A 65 19.04 11.63 -6.05
N GLN A 66 19.11 11.78 -4.73
CA GLN A 66 19.96 12.78 -4.06
C GLN A 66 21.45 12.41 -4.11
N GLY A 67 21.79 11.13 -3.93
CA GLY A 67 23.17 10.64 -4.02
C GLY A 67 23.79 10.83 -5.41
N ASN A 68 22.99 10.69 -6.47
CA ASN A 68 23.43 10.94 -7.85
C ASN A 68 23.72 12.43 -8.15
N GLN A 69 23.08 13.36 -7.45
CA GLN A 69 23.35 14.80 -7.63
C GLN A 69 24.68 15.23 -6.99
N ALA A 70 25.10 14.56 -5.91
CA ALA A 70 26.38 14.83 -5.25
C ALA A 70 27.60 14.36 -6.08
N THR A 71 27.46 13.34 -6.92
CA THR A 71 28.56 12.80 -7.75
C THR A 71 28.64 13.38 -9.16
N GLY A 72 27.64 14.16 -9.60
CA GLY A 72 27.60 14.80 -10.93
C GLY A 72 28.15 16.23 -10.98
N SER A 73 28.64 16.76 -9.85
CA SER A 73 29.14 18.14 -9.71
C SER A 73 30.67 18.18 -9.58
N GLY A 74 31.38 17.39 -10.40
CA GLY A 74 32.85 17.33 -10.45
C GLY A 74 33.39 17.80 -11.79
#